data_AF-A0AAW2VG39-F1
#
_entry.id   AF-A0AAW2VG39-F1
#
_cell.length_a   1.000
_cell.length_b   1.000
_cell.length_c   1.000
_cell.angle_alpha   90.00
_cell.angle_beta   90.00
_cell.angle_gamma   90.00
#
_symmetry.space_group_name_H-M   'P 1'
#
loop_
_entity.id
_entity.type
_entity.pdbx_description
1 polymer ?
#
loop_
_entity_poly.entity_id
_entity_poly.type
_entity_poly.pdbx_seq_one_letter_code
_entity_poly.pdbx_strand_id
1 'polypeptide(L)'
;MYASKATAEEGSMCHPSNAEALKHFDRTYSDFVEEPRNIRLGLYTDGFAQHGKYDRTYSCWSFILAPYNLRPGMHMSSEYMFLMMVIPDPSNPKRLMDVYLEPLIKELLQLWHVGV
;
A
#
# COMPACT_ATOMS: atom_id res chain seq x y z
N MET A 1 -17.77 4.28 9.67
CA MET A 1 -17.19 3.29 10.62
C MET A 1 -15.76 3.71 10.88
N TYR A 2 -15.52 4.42 11.97
CA TYR A 2 -14.22 5.03 12.24
C TYR A 2 -13.19 3.96 12.62
N ALA A 3 -11.99 4.04 12.03
CA ALA A 3 -10.81 3.59 12.74
C ALA A 3 -10.78 4.36 14.05
N SER A 4 -11.15 3.70 15.15
CA SER A 4 -10.71 4.13 16.47
C SER A 4 -9.21 4.36 16.32
N LYS A 5 -8.74 5.61 16.55
CA LYS A 5 -7.32 5.90 16.71
C LYS A 5 -6.76 4.73 17.50
N ALA A 6 -5.99 3.86 16.83
CA ALA A 6 -5.35 2.77 17.54
C ALA A 6 -4.49 3.49 18.56
N THR A 7 -4.88 3.44 19.83
CA THR A 7 -4.07 3.94 20.94
C THR A 7 -2.90 2.98 21.03
N ALA A 8 -1.97 3.13 20.09
CA ALA A 8 -0.66 2.56 20.22
C ALA A 8 -0.01 3.25 21.42
N GLU A 9 0.56 2.44 22.30
CA GLU A 9 1.51 2.94 23.28
C GLU A 9 2.56 3.78 22.55
N GLU A 10 2.96 4.88 23.17
CA GLU A 10 3.88 5.86 22.59
C GLU A 10 5.21 5.17 22.25
N GLY A 11 5.41 4.85 20.97
CA GLY A 11 6.57 4.09 20.47
C GLY A 11 6.27 2.77 19.74
N SER A 12 5.02 2.27 19.75
CA SER A 12 4.67 1.00 19.08
C SER A 12 3.91 1.19 17.76
N MET A 13 4.41 0.60 16.67
CA MET A 13 3.73 0.60 15.36
C MET A 13 2.80 -0.62 15.20
N CYS A 14 1.66 -0.61 15.88
CA CYS A 14 0.63 -1.66 15.74
C CYS A 14 -0.20 -1.57 14.44
N HIS A 15 -0.08 -0.47 13.70
CA HIS A 15 -0.81 -0.21 12.47
C HIS A 15 0.00 0.74 11.57
N PRO A 16 -0.05 0.61 10.23
CA PRO A 16 0.62 1.55 9.32
C PRO A 16 0.23 3.00 9.55
N SER A 17 -0.98 3.28 10.05
CA SER A 17 -1.39 4.66 10.42
C SER A 17 -0.63 5.28 11.58
N ASN A 18 0.09 4.47 12.35
CA ASN A 18 0.85 4.95 13.49
C ASN A 18 2.26 5.42 13.07
N ALA A 19 2.68 5.10 11.83
CA ALA A 19 3.96 5.51 11.28
C ALA A 19 4.04 7.05 11.17
N GLU A 20 5.22 7.60 11.45
CA GLU A 20 5.42 9.06 11.41
C GLU A 20 5.18 9.64 10.02
N ALA A 21 5.44 8.88 8.95
CA ALA A 21 5.14 9.31 7.59
C ALA A 21 3.64 9.59 7.40
N LEU A 22 2.75 8.73 7.90
CA LEU A 22 1.31 8.94 7.77
C LEU A 22 0.80 10.02 8.75
N LYS A 23 1.39 10.12 9.94
CA LYS A 23 1.12 11.24 10.86
C LYS A 23 1.53 12.58 10.26
N HIS A 24 2.66 12.64 9.58
CA HIS A 24 3.12 13.82 8.86
C HIS A 24 2.17 14.16 7.71
N PHE A 25 1.77 13.16 6.91
CA PHE A 25 0.76 13.34 5.87
C PHE A 25 -0.56 13.92 6.43
N ASP A 26 -1.06 13.36 7.53
CA ASP A 26 -2.27 13.84 8.20
C ASP A 26 -2.15 15.28 8.69
N ARG A 27 -0.94 15.71 9.12
CA ARG A 27 -0.66 17.10 9.51
C ARG A 27 -0.58 18.04 8.30
N THR A 28 -0.02 17.58 7.18
CA THR A 28 0.16 18.37 5.97
C THR A 28 -1.16 18.56 5.21
N TYR A 29 -2.05 17.56 5.23
CA TYR A 29 -3.32 17.57 4.51
C TYR A 29 -4.50 17.43 5.48
N SER A 30 -4.65 18.37 6.41
CA SER A 30 -5.74 18.36 7.42
C SER A 30 -7.13 18.23 6.79
N ASP A 31 -7.37 18.97 5.71
CA ASP A 31 -8.66 19.00 5.03
C ASP A 31 -9.02 17.64 4.42
N PHE A 32 -8.00 16.87 4.00
CA PHE A 32 -8.18 15.51 3.52
C PHE A 32 -8.58 14.56 4.65
N VAL A 33 -8.02 14.74 5.84
CA VAL A 33 -8.31 13.91 7.03
C VAL A 33 -9.69 14.18 7.60
N GLU A 34 -10.17 15.42 7.50
CA GLU A 34 -11.47 15.84 8.02
C GLU A 34 -12.64 15.17 7.29
N GLU A 35 -12.50 14.89 5.99
CA GLU A 35 -13.53 14.21 5.22
C GLU A 35 -13.47 12.68 5.46
N PRO A 36 -14.45 12.08 6.17
CA PRO A 36 -14.41 10.66 6.54
C PRO A 36 -14.51 9.70 5.35
N ARG A 37 -14.96 10.16 4.18
CA ARG A 37 -15.01 9.36 2.94
C ARG A 37 -13.65 9.22 2.28
N ASN A 38 -12.67 10.03 2.65
CA ASN A 38 -11.34 9.98 2.07
C ASN A 38 -10.56 8.74 2.56
N ILE A 39 -9.98 8.03 1.60
CA ILE A 39 -9.29 6.76 1.84
C ILE A 39 -7.78 6.98 1.76
N ARG A 40 -7.07 6.53 2.80
CA ARG A 40 -5.62 6.38 2.83
C ARG A 40 -5.29 5.03 2.22
N LEU A 41 -4.50 5.02 1.16
CA LEU A 41 -4.12 3.81 0.46
C LEU A 41 -2.62 3.53 0.67
N GLY A 42 -2.31 2.30 1.07
CA GLY A 42 -0.95 1.79 1.13
C GLY A 42 -0.66 0.91 -0.08
N LEU A 43 0.45 1.18 -0.76
CA LEU A 43 0.99 0.31 -1.79
C LEU A 43 2.09 -0.57 -1.20
N TYR A 44 1.90 -1.87 -1.31
CA TYR A 44 2.84 -2.91 -0.91
C TYR A 44 3.43 -3.55 -2.14
N THR A 45 4.71 -3.90 -2.08
CA THR A 45 5.35 -4.72 -3.10
C THR A 45 6.19 -5.80 -2.45
N ASP A 46 6.09 -7.02 -2.95
CA ASP A 46 6.92 -8.13 -2.52
C ASP A 46 7.39 -8.95 -3.73
N GLY A 47 8.61 -9.46 -3.65
CA GLY A 47 9.23 -10.30 -4.65
C GLY A 47 9.25 -11.75 -4.20
N PHE A 48 8.47 -12.62 -4.83
CA PHE A 48 8.49 -14.05 -4.57
C PHE A 48 9.32 -14.78 -5.63
N ALA A 49 10.27 -15.60 -5.18
CA ALA A 49 11.00 -16.52 -6.07
C ALA A 49 10.16 -17.79 -6.27
N GLN A 50 9.79 -18.10 -7.52
CA GLN A 50 8.77 -19.12 -7.77
C GLN A 50 9.26 -20.58 -7.82
N HIS A 51 10.50 -20.94 -7.44
CA HIS A 51 10.91 -22.35 -7.35
C HIS A 51 12.02 -22.62 -6.32
N GLY A 52 11.92 -23.78 -5.67
CA GLY A 52 12.80 -24.22 -4.59
C GLY A 52 14.17 -24.77 -5.05
N LYS A 53 15.20 -24.35 -4.31
CA LYS A 53 16.53 -24.96 -4.13
C LYS A 53 17.47 -25.20 -5.32
N TYR A 54 17.06 -25.24 -6.59
CA TYR A 54 17.98 -25.64 -7.67
C TYR A 54 18.03 -24.82 -8.97
N ASP A 55 17.25 -23.76 -9.15
CA ASP A 55 17.49 -22.85 -10.28
C ASP A 55 17.14 -21.39 -9.93
N ARG A 56 18.05 -20.48 -10.22
CA ARG A 56 18.00 -19.06 -9.84
C ARG A 56 17.61 -18.24 -11.07
N THR A 57 16.32 -18.18 -11.42
CA THR A 57 15.96 -17.44 -12.65
C THR A 57 14.52 -16.97 -12.76
N TYR A 58 13.73 -16.96 -11.68
CA TYR A 58 12.38 -16.42 -11.77
C TYR A 58 11.92 -15.75 -10.48
N SER A 59 11.80 -14.43 -10.53
CA SER A 59 11.15 -13.62 -9.50
C SER A 59 9.82 -13.12 -10.02
N CYS A 60 8.82 -13.06 -9.14
CA CYS A 60 7.53 -12.50 -9.47
C CYS A 60 7.21 -11.44 -8.43
N TRP A 61 6.95 -10.22 -8.90
CA TRP A 61 6.69 -9.07 -8.04
C TRP A 61 5.21 -8.75 -8.06
N SER A 62 4.57 -8.81 -6.91
CA SER A 62 3.20 -8.37 -6.74
C SER A 62 3.17 -6.92 -6.25
N PHE A 63 2.17 -6.17 -6.72
CA PHE A 63 1.81 -4.86 -6.18
C PHE A 63 0.42 -4.97 -5.60
N ILE A 64 0.31 -4.73 -4.31
CA ILE A 64 -0.92 -4.90 -3.54
C ILE A 64 -1.30 -3.55 -2.94
N LEU A 65 -2.55 -3.16 -3.11
CA LEU A 65 -3.14 -1.96 -2.52
C LEU A 65 -4.02 -2.35 -1.34
N ALA A 66 -3.88 -1.68 -0.20
CA ALA A 66 -4.78 -1.86 0.94
C ALA A 66 -5.19 -0.51 1.58
N PRO A 67 -6.45 -0.39 2.04
CA PRO A 67 -6.91 0.82 2.70
C PRO A 67 -6.49 0.85 4.18
N TYR A 68 -5.82 1.95 4.58
CA TYR A 68 -5.35 2.19 5.95
C TYR A 68 -6.42 2.84 6.84
N ASN A 69 -7.64 3.04 6.35
CA ASN A 69 -8.78 3.46 7.18
C ASN A 69 -9.38 2.28 7.95
N LEU A 70 -8.98 1.05 7.65
CA LEU A 70 -9.46 -0.14 8.33
C LEU A 70 -8.77 -0.33 9.68
N ARG A 71 -9.41 -1.10 10.56
CA ARG A 71 -8.84 -1.43 11.87
C ARG A 71 -7.60 -2.33 11.70
N PRO A 72 -6.69 -2.35 12.69
CA PRO A 72 -5.46 -3.14 12.61
C PRO A 72 -5.66 -4.63 12.33
N GLY A 73 -6.73 -5.24 12.85
CA GLY A 73 -7.06 -6.64 12.55
C GLY A 73 -7.69 -6.90 11.18
N MET A 74 -8.08 -5.86 10.43
CA MET A 74 -8.76 -5.97 9.14
C MET A 74 -7.88 -5.57 7.96
N HIS A 75 -6.97 -4.60 8.12
CA HIS A 75 -6.22 -4.03 7.00
C HIS A 75 -5.31 -5.02 6.24
N MET A 76 -4.96 -6.15 6.88
CA MET A 76 -4.17 -7.24 6.28
C MET A 76 -5.03 -8.48 5.94
N SER A 77 -6.37 -8.41 6.02
CA SER A 77 -7.22 -9.49 5.50
C SER A 77 -7.17 -9.48 3.97
N SER A 78 -7.14 -10.66 3.36
CA SER A 78 -7.09 -10.84 1.91
C SER A 78 -8.28 -10.17 1.20
N GLU A 79 -9.41 -10.01 1.88
CA GLU A 79 -10.62 -9.35 1.36
C GLU A 79 -10.43 -7.85 1.10
N TYR A 80 -9.45 -7.22 1.77
CA TYR A 80 -9.15 -5.79 1.65
C TYR A 80 -7.80 -5.52 0.99
N MET A 81 -7.13 -6.58 0.49
CA MET A 81 -5.87 -6.50 -0.24
C MET A 81 -6.16 -6.67 -1.73
N PHE A 82 -6.03 -5.59 -2.48
CA PHE A 82 -6.28 -5.56 -3.92
C PHE A 82 -4.97 -5.82 -4.66
N LEU A 83 -4.88 -6.95 -5.36
CA LEU A 83 -3.77 -7.22 -6.25
C LEU A 83 -3.92 -6.38 -7.51
N MET A 84 -3.04 -5.40 -7.68
CA MET A 84 -3.10 -4.45 -8.80
C MET A 84 -2.27 -4.91 -9.99
N MET A 85 -1.11 -5.50 -9.71
CA MET A 85 -0.17 -5.90 -10.75
C MET A 85 0.66 -7.08 -10.30
N VAL A 86 0.97 -7.97 -11.24
CA VAL A 86 1.92 -9.06 -11.08
C VAL A 86 2.92 -8.96 -12.22
N ILE A 87 4.19 -8.75 -11.88
CA ILE A 87 5.29 -8.65 -12.84
C ILE A 87 6.13 -9.92 -12.74
N PRO A 88 5.98 -10.86 -13.68
CA PRO A 88 6.93 -11.94 -13.82
C PRO A 88 8.23 -11.39 -14.40
N ASP A 89 9.35 -11.57 -13.71
CA ASP A 89 10.65 -11.18 -14.24
C ASP A 89 11.77 -12.17 -13.85
N PRO A 90 12.40 -12.82 -14.85
CA PRO A 90 13.58 -13.64 -14.64
C PRO A 90 14.88 -12.84 -14.34
N SER A 91 14.91 -11.51 -14.53
CA SER A 91 16.12 -10.67 -14.54
C SER A 91 16.08 -9.39 -13.69
N ASN A 92 15.34 -9.39 -12.57
CA ASN A 92 15.26 -8.31 -11.58
C ASN A 92 14.46 -7.07 -12.03
N PRO A 93 13.15 -7.01 -11.72
CA PRO A 93 12.23 -6.01 -12.26
C PRO A 93 12.39 -4.64 -11.63
N LYS A 94 13.22 -4.52 -10.58
CA LYS A 94 13.55 -3.25 -9.94
C LYS A 94 14.02 -2.19 -10.93
N ARG A 95 14.66 -2.58 -12.04
CA ARG A 95 15.21 -1.63 -13.02
C ARG A 95 14.14 -0.87 -13.82
N LEU A 96 12.95 -1.44 -13.96
CA LEU A 96 11.86 -0.88 -14.77
C LEU A 96 10.60 -0.62 -13.93
N MET A 97 10.70 -0.67 -12.60
CA MET A 97 9.55 -0.50 -11.71
C MET A 97 8.83 0.83 -11.91
N ASP A 98 9.56 1.90 -12.22
CA ASP A 98 9.02 3.22 -12.55
C ASP A 98 8.10 3.17 -13.78
N VAL A 99 8.51 2.47 -14.84
CA VAL A 99 7.70 2.27 -16.05
C VAL A 99 6.44 1.46 -15.75
N TYR A 100 6.57 0.39 -14.96
CA TYR A 100 5.43 -0.46 -14.61
C TYR A 100 4.45 0.24 -13.65
N LEU A 101 4.93 1.09 -12.75
CA LEU A 101 4.10 1.82 -11.80
C LEU A 101 3.43 3.05 -12.39
N GLU A 102 3.92 3.59 -13.51
CA GLU A 102 3.36 4.78 -14.16
C GLU A 102 1.82 4.74 -14.33
N PRO A 103 1.20 3.70 -14.91
CA PRO A 103 -0.26 3.65 -15.04
C PRO A 103 -0.97 3.67 -13.68
N LEU A 104 -0.47 2.92 -12.70
CA LEU A 104 -1.05 2.88 -11.36
C LEU A 104 -0.96 4.24 -10.66
N ILE A 105 0.18 4.90 -10.77
CA ILE A 105 0.38 6.24 -10.20
C ILE A 105 -0.56 7.25 -10.85
N LYS A 106 -0.79 7.18 -12.18
CA LYS A 106 -1.75 8.05 -12.87
C LYS A 106 -3.16 7.87 -12.34
N GLU A 107 -3.61 6.64 -12.13
CA GLU A 107 -4.93 6.36 -11.57
C GLU A 107 -5.06 6.86 -10.13
N LEU A 108 -4.03 6.67 -9.29
CA LEU A 108 -4.00 7.18 -7.92
C LEU A 108 -4.00 8.72 -7.87
N LEU A 109 -3.30 9.38 -8.79
CA LEU A 109 -3.34 10.83 -8.93
C LEU A 109 -4.70 11.33 -9.42
N GLN A 110 -5.33 10.61 -10.36
CA GLN A 110 -6.69 10.95 -10.79
C GLN A 110 -7.66 10.85 -9.61
N LEU A 111 -7.58 9.78 -8.82
CA LEU A 111 -8.38 9.60 -7.60
C LEU A 111 -8.15 10.74 -6.60
N TRP A 112 -6.91 11.22 -6.44
CA TRP A 112 -6.59 12.33 -5.56
C TRP A 112 -7.24 13.65 -5.98
N HIS A 113 -7.22 13.99 -7.26
CA HIS A 113 -7.70 15.29 -7.75
C HIS A 113 -9.20 15.31 -8.05
N VAL A 114 -9.75 14.20 -8.54
CA VAL A 114 -11.15 14.09 -8.98
C VAL A 114 -12.03 13.48 -7.89
N GLY A 115 -11.49 12.54 -7.12
CA GLY A 115 -12.27 11.73 -6.17
C GLY A 115 -13.03 10.58 -6.83
N VAL A 116 -13.98 10.00 -6.09
CA VAL A 116 -14.95 8.99 -6.55
C VAL A 116 -16.33 9.63 -6.62
#